data_AF-A0A5C4V5R9-F1
#
_entry.id   AF-A0A5C4V5R9-F1
#
_cell.length_a   1.000
_cell.length_b   1.000
_cell.length_c   1.000
_cell.angle_alpha   90.00
_cell.angle_beta   90.00
_cell.angle_gamma   90.00
#
_symmetry.space_group_name_H-M   'P 1'
#
loop_
_entity.id
_entity.type
_entity.pdbx_description
1 polymer ?
#
loop_
_entity_poly.entity_id
_entity_poly.type
_entity_poly.pdbx_seq_one_letter_code
_entity_poly.pdbx_strand_id
1 'polypeptide(L)' 'MSRPKDAKELLDRLGAKWSPDMDDFLAGKVDLSQMRCAVCQKKPCVCPEFGSPEYFALLDKRRGR' A
#
# COMPACT_ATOMS: atom_id res chain seq x y z
N MET A 1 27.07 12.26 -0.60
CA MET A 1 26.03 11.20 -0.69
C MET A 1 25.25 11.42 -1.98
N SER A 2 25.23 10.45 -2.89
CA SER A 2 24.55 10.59 -4.19
C SER A 2 23.04 10.66 -3.98
N ARG A 3 22.35 11.62 -4.62
CA ARG A 3 20.87 11.68 -4.61
C ARG A 3 20.32 10.38 -5.22
N PRO A 4 19.28 9.75 -4.63
CA PRO A 4 18.58 8.65 -5.28
C PRO A 4 18.08 9.12 -6.64
N LYS A 5 18.27 8.31 -7.70
CA LYS A 5 17.92 8.69 -9.07
C LYS A 5 16.40 8.69 -9.28
N ASP A 6 15.65 8.03 -8.40
CA ASP A 6 14.20 8.16 -8.30
C ASP A 6 13.72 7.99 -6.84
N ALA A 7 12.54 8.55 -6.52
CA ALA A 7 11.97 8.50 -5.18
C ALA A 7 11.55 7.07 -4.76
N LYS A 8 11.30 6.19 -5.72
CA LYS A 8 10.84 4.82 -5.47
C LYS A 8 11.99 3.96 -4.93
N GLU A 9 13.17 4.03 -5.53
CA GLU A 9 14.40 3.37 -5.10
C GLU A 9 14.75 3.76 -3.66
N LEU A 10 14.59 5.04 -3.30
CA LEU A 10 14.80 5.48 -1.92
C LEU A 10 13.83 4.79 -0.96
N LEU A 11 12.54 4.78 -1.31
CA LEU A 11 11.50 4.17 -0.48
C LEU A 11 11.67 2.65 -0.37
N ASP A 12 12.04 1.98 -1.46
CA ASP A 12 12.33 0.55 -1.49
C ASP A 12 13.49 0.21 -0.54
N ARG A 13 14.55 1.02 -0.52
CA ARG A 13 15.68 0.87 0.42
C ARG A 13 15.28 1.08 1.88
N LEU A 14 14.27 1.90 2.14
CA LEU A 14 13.69 2.10 3.48
C LEU A 14 12.71 0.96 3.86
N GLY A 15 12.55 -0.06 3.01
CA GLY A 15 11.68 -1.20 3.27
C GLY A 15 10.20 -0.92 2.98
N ALA A 16 9.90 0.08 2.14
CA ALA A 16 8.53 0.32 1.70
C ALA A 16 7.98 -0.93 1.01
N LYS A 17 6.76 -1.32 1.38
CA LYS A 17 6.02 -2.42 0.76
C LYS A 17 4.94 -1.84 -0.14
N TRP A 18 4.91 -2.31 -1.38
CA TRP A 18 3.92 -1.91 -2.37
C TRP A 18 2.93 -3.04 -2.61
N SER A 19 1.77 -2.71 -3.18
CA SER A 19 0.88 -3.75 -3.72
C SER A 19 1.58 -4.45 -4.89
N PRO A 20 1.43 -5.77 -5.04
CA PRO A 20 1.86 -6.46 -6.25
C PRO A 20 1.10 -6.02 -7.51
N ASP A 21 -0.04 -5.32 -7.35
CA ASP A 21 -0.86 -4.83 -8.47
C ASP A 21 -0.60 -3.34 -8.78
N MET A 22 0.40 -2.72 -8.14
CA MET A 22 0.66 -1.28 -8.28
C MET A 22 0.98 -0.88 -9.73
N ASP A 23 1.83 -1.63 -10.42
CA ASP A 23 2.21 -1.31 -11.80
C ASP A 23 1.04 -1.46 -12.77
N ASP A 24 0.18 -2.46 -12.57
CA ASP A 24 -1.03 -2.65 -13.38
C ASP A 24 -2.07 -1.55 -13.12
N PHE A 25 -2.18 -1.07 -11.88
CA PHE A 25 -3.03 0.08 -11.54
C PHE A 25 -2.52 1.37 -12.20
N LEU A 26 -1.21 1.64 -12.10
CA LEU A 26 -0.59 2.81 -12.74
C LEU A 26 -0.64 2.75 -14.27
N ALA A 27 -0.64 1.56 -14.86
CA ALA A 27 -0.85 1.34 -16.28
C ALA A 27 -2.34 1.37 -16.71
N GLY A 28 -3.28 1.56 -15.76
CA GLY A 28 -4.72 1.62 -16.03
C GLY A 28 -5.36 0.28 -16.40
N LYS A 29 -4.70 -0.86 -16.14
CA LYS A 29 -5.24 -2.20 -16.44
C LYS A 29 -6.23 -2.70 -15.38
N VAL A 30 -6.12 -2.18 -14.15
CA VAL A 30 -7.00 -2.52 -13.03
C VAL A 30 -7.43 -1.24 -12.31
N ASP A 31 -8.64 -1.24 -11.76
CA ASP A 31 -9.08 -0.18 -10.87
C ASP A 31 -8.66 -0.43 -9.41
N LEU A 32 -8.93 0.54 -8.53
CA LEU A 32 -8.58 0.45 -7.12
C LEU A 32 -9.29 -0.70 -6.38
N SER A 33 -10.49 -1.11 -6.82
CA SER A 33 -11.25 -2.23 -6.24
C SER A 33 -10.60 -3.59 -6.54
N GLN A 34 -9.86 -3.66 -7.66
CA GLN A 34 -9.16 -4.85 -8.14
C GLN A 34 -7.71 -4.94 -7.63
N MET A 35 -7.23 -3.91 -6.93
CA MET A 35 -5.87 -3.82 -6.40
C MET A 35 -5.77 -4.51 -5.03
N ARG A 36 -4.81 -5.44 -4.88
CA ARG A 36 -4.51 -6.07 -3.59
C ARG A 36 -3.94 -5.06 -2.59
N CYS A 37 -4.39 -5.08 -1.34
CA CYS A 37 -3.84 -4.23 -0.29
C CYS A 37 -2.35 -4.52 -0.02
N ALA A 38 -1.50 -3.49 0.06
CA ALA A 38 -0.07 -3.65 0.38
C ALA A 38 0.20 -4.22 1.80
N VAL A 39 -0.79 -4.20 2.69
CA VAL A 39 -0.67 -4.69 4.07
C VAL A 39 -1.17 -6.13 4.18
N CYS A 40 -2.39 -6.42 3.72
CA CYS A 40 -3.05 -7.73 3.94
C CYS A 40 -3.34 -8.53 2.67
N GLN A 41 -2.97 -8.02 1.49
CA GLN A 41 -3.13 -8.64 0.16
C GLN A 41 -4.56 -9.02 -0.25
N LYS A 42 -5.58 -8.65 0.55
CA LYS A 42 -6.99 -8.85 0.19
C LYS A 42 -7.44 -7.85 -0.88
N LYS A 43 -8.37 -8.30 -1.73
CA LYS A 43 -9.18 -7.51 -2.65
C LYS A 43 -10.60 -8.13 -2.77
N PRO A 44 -11.69 -7.33 -2.69
CA PRO A 44 -11.70 -5.91 -2.35
C PRO A 44 -11.25 -5.66 -0.90
N CYS A 45 -10.99 -4.40 -0.56
CA CYS A 45 -10.69 -4.02 0.82
C CYS A 45 -11.92 -4.28 1.71
N VAL A 46 -11.68 -4.86 2.90
CA VAL A 46 -12.72 -5.12 3.91
C VAL A 46 -12.48 -4.31 5.18
N CYS A 47 -11.64 -3.28 5.11
CA CYS A 47 -11.42 -2.38 6.23
C CYS A 47 -12.66 -1.49 6.45
N PRO A 48 -12.81 -0.95 7.68
CA PRO A 48 -13.73 0.16 7.93
C PRO A 48 -13.43 1.34 7.01
N GLU A 49 -14.35 2.32 7.03
CA GLU A 49 -14.20 3.56 6.28
C GLU A 49 -12.80 4.17 6.44
N PHE A 50 -12.19 4.57 5.33
CA PHE A 50 -10.86 5.13 5.33
C PHE A 50 -10.79 6.36 6.24
N GLY A 51 -9.84 6.36 7.18
CA GLY A 51 -9.66 7.47 8.12
C GLY A 51 -10.55 7.42 9.36
N SER A 52 -11.41 6.41 9.50
CA SER A 52 -12.19 6.23 10.73
C SER A 52 -11.29 5.78 11.90
N PRO A 53 -11.71 5.99 13.16
CA PRO A 53 -11.02 5.46 14.33
C PRO A 53 -10.81 3.93 14.24
N GLU A 54 -11.81 3.20 13.76
CA GLU A 54 -11.77 1.74 13.59
C GLU A 54 -10.78 1.32 12.51
N TYR A 55 -10.66 2.10 11.42
CA TYR A 55 -9.67 1.87 10.38
C TYR A 55 -8.25 1.97 10.94
N PHE A 56 -7.95 3.03 11.71
CA PHE A 56 -6.62 3.21 12.31
C PHE A 56 -6.33 2.14 13.36
N ALA A 57 -7.29 1.81 14.23
CA ALA A 57 -7.15 0.73 15.20
C ALA A 57 -6.87 -0.63 14.54
N LEU A 58 -7.50 -0.92 13.39
CA LEU A 58 -7.23 -2.14 12.62
C LEU A 58 -5.85 -2.11 11.94
N LEU A 59 -5.43 -0.94 11.44
CA LEU A 59 -4.10 -0.79 10.85
C LEU A 59 -2.99 -0.98 11.87
N ASP A 60 -3.11 -0.41 13.06
CA ASP A 60 -2.10 -0.55 14.12
C ASP A 60 -1.93 -2.02 14.52
N LYS A 61 -3.04 -2.75 14.71
CA LYS A 61 -3.03 -4.20 14.95
C LYS A 61 -2.31 -4.99 13.85
N ARG A 62 -2.43 -4.59 12.58
CA ARG A 62 -1.82 -5.30 11.44
C ARG A 62 -0.38 -4.89 11.16
N ARG A 63 0.00 -3.65 11.50
CA ARG A 63 1.33 -3.09 11.24
C ARG A 63 2.28 -3.23 12.42
N GLY A 64 1.78 -3.64 13.60
CA GLY A 64 2.62 -3.97 14.75
C GLY A 64 3.41 -2.76 15.24
N ARG A 65 2.74 -1.62 15.40
CA ARG A 65 3.29 -0.53 16.21
C ARG A 65 2.98 -0.77 17.68
#